data_AF-A0A7S0H7Q3-F1
#
_entry.id   AF-A0A7S0H7Q3-F1
#
_cell.length_a   1.000
_cell.length_b   1.000
_cell.length_c   1.000
_cell.angle_alpha   90.00
_cell.angle_beta   90.00
_cell.angle_gamma   90.00
#
_symmetry.space_group_name_H-M   'P 1'
#
loop_
_entity.id
_entity.type
_entity.pdbx_description
1 polymer ?
#
loop_
_entity_poly.entity_id
_entity_poly.type
_entity_poly.pdbx_seq_one_letter_code
_entity_poly.pdbx_strand_id
1 'polypeptide(L)'
;QGRRISTMKRTEEDKFKQYRQRRSQLTTKMKQQKASKQKDLEDIRNDVITQEHQRQQARMEDIEKTRLFDWKLLPSARAYLERDDLLQPDVENPPDIVLSVCEQEVVELKAIQEQQQTILDDVAKSIEMIQNRQANLARLISMAKLLKVVCDLKFDLVQKRERDTAHGVEQLERNRNPPTFESQEDVKDENSSRPSEQSEIENLKVCSRCNKEYFASKNTPTSCRFHKGCKIVLHNFGSGWSCCRRSGLGCMYAYHMQSQPNG
;
A
#
# COMPACT_ATOMS: atom_id res chain seq x y z
N GLN A 1 -6.87 -37.11 48.29
CA GLN A 1 -6.86 -35.83 47.53
C GLN A 1 -6.35 -35.94 46.08
N GLY A 2 -5.68 -37.03 45.65
CA GLY A 2 -5.12 -37.15 44.28
C GLY A 2 -6.10 -37.24 43.10
N ARG A 3 -7.35 -37.69 43.27
CA ARG A 3 -8.31 -37.86 42.15
C ARG A 3 -8.83 -36.54 41.55
N ARG A 4 -8.88 -35.44 42.32
CA ARG A 4 -9.38 -34.13 41.82
C ARG A 4 -8.37 -33.38 40.94
N ILE A 5 -7.07 -33.63 41.09
CA ILE A 5 -6.03 -32.93 40.31
C ILE A 5 -5.96 -33.50 38.87
N SER A 6 -6.25 -34.79 38.69
CA SER A 6 -6.25 -35.44 37.38
C SER A 6 -7.37 -34.94 36.46
N THR A 7 -8.56 -34.65 37.00
CA THR A 7 -9.69 -34.15 36.22
C THR A 7 -9.49 -32.73 35.70
N MET A 8 -8.82 -31.84 36.45
CA MET A 8 -8.54 -30.47 35.99
C MET A 8 -7.53 -30.41 34.84
N LYS A 9 -6.52 -31.29 34.83
CA LYS A 9 -5.54 -31.33 33.73
C LYS A 9 -6.16 -31.76 32.40
N ARG A 10 -7.09 -32.74 32.42
CA ARG A 10 -7.82 -33.15 31.21
C ARG A 10 -8.66 -32.01 30.63
N THR A 11 -9.30 -31.21 31.47
CA THR A 11 -10.13 -30.09 30.99
C THR A 11 -9.32 -28.97 30.32
N GLU A 12 -8.07 -28.74 30.72
CA GLU A 12 -7.20 -27.73 30.08
C GLU A 12 -6.65 -28.20 28.72
N GLU A 13 -6.30 -29.48 28.60
CA GLU A 13 -5.89 -30.05 27.30
C GLU A 13 -7.01 -30.00 26.27
N ASP A 14 -8.25 -30.28 26.67
CA ASP A 14 -9.42 -30.23 25.79
C ASP A 14 -9.73 -28.79 25.33
N LYS A 15 -9.65 -27.80 26.24
CA LYS A 15 -9.74 -26.38 25.87
C LYS A 15 -8.68 -25.98 24.86
N PHE A 16 -7.44 -26.42 25.05
CA PHE A 16 -6.34 -26.11 24.14
C PHE A 16 -6.52 -26.76 22.76
N LYS A 17 -6.98 -28.01 22.70
CA LYS A 17 -7.36 -28.68 21.44
C LYS A 17 -8.48 -27.92 20.73
N GLN A 18 -9.52 -27.53 21.46
CA GLN A 18 -10.64 -26.76 20.91
C GLN A 18 -10.18 -25.40 20.37
N TYR A 19 -9.28 -24.71 21.08
CA TYR A 19 -8.69 -23.46 20.60
C TYR A 19 -7.89 -23.65 19.31
N ARG A 20 -7.01 -24.67 19.24
CA ARG A 20 -6.27 -25.00 18.01
C ARG A 20 -7.20 -25.30 16.83
N GLN A 21 -8.26 -26.06 17.07
CA GLN A 21 -9.27 -26.38 16.06
C GLN A 21 -9.99 -25.12 15.56
N ARG A 22 -10.46 -24.25 16.46
CA ARG A 22 -11.11 -22.98 16.09
C ARG A 22 -10.17 -22.06 15.31
N ARG A 23 -8.90 -21.97 15.73
CA ARG A 23 -7.88 -21.18 15.02
C ARG A 23 -7.64 -21.74 13.61
N SER A 24 -7.50 -23.06 13.48
CA SER A 24 -7.36 -23.72 12.17
C SER A 24 -8.57 -23.44 11.28
N GLN A 25 -9.80 -23.62 11.79
CA GLN A 25 -11.03 -23.32 11.05
C GLN A 25 -11.11 -21.85 10.61
N LEU A 26 -10.77 -20.90 11.49
CA LEU A 26 -10.74 -19.48 11.16
C LEU A 26 -9.74 -19.18 10.04
N THR A 27 -8.54 -19.77 10.08
CA THR A 27 -7.54 -19.58 9.02
C THR A 27 -8.01 -20.15 7.68
N THR A 28 -8.69 -21.30 7.67
CA THR A 28 -9.27 -21.88 6.45
C THR A 28 -10.39 -20.99 5.90
N LYS A 29 -11.29 -20.48 6.75
CA LYS A 29 -12.35 -19.55 6.34
C LYS A 29 -11.78 -18.26 5.74
N MET A 30 -10.75 -17.68 6.36
CA MET A 30 -10.08 -16.49 5.81
C MET A 30 -9.42 -16.77 4.45
N LYS A 31 -8.78 -17.93 4.28
CA LYS A 31 -8.20 -18.35 2.99
C LYS A 31 -9.29 -18.52 1.92
N GLN A 32 -10.39 -19.18 2.26
CA GLN A 32 -11.54 -19.36 1.36
C GLN A 32 -12.16 -18.02 0.96
N GLN A 33 -12.38 -17.11 1.91
CA GLN A 33 -12.91 -15.78 1.63
C GLN A 33 -11.97 -14.98 0.73
N LYS A 34 -10.65 -15.06 0.95
CA LYS A 34 -9.67 -14.41 0.08
C LYS A 34 -9.68 -14.99 -1.33
N ALA A 35 -9.77 -16.32 -1.46
CA ALA A 35 -9.86 -16.98 -2.77
C ALA A 35 -11.15 -16.61 -3.51
N SER A 36 -12.29 -16.56 -2.82
CA SER A 36 -13.57 -16.11 -3.40
C SER A 36 -13.47 -14.68 -3.92
N LYS A 37 -12.99 -13.74 -3.10
CA LYS A 37 -12.81 -12.34 -3.54
C LYS A 37 -11.85 -12.21 -4.72
N GLN A 38 -10.78 -13.01 -4.75
CA GLN A 38 -9.84 -13.03 -5.87
C GLN A 38 -10.53 -13.50 -7.16
N LYS A 39 -11.40 -14.52 -7.06
CA LYS A 39 -12.19 -15.00 -8.20
C LYS A 39 -13.17 -13.92 -8.68
N ASP A 40 -13.91 -13.30 -7.78
CA ASP A 40 -14.87 -12.23 -8.14
C ASP A 40 -14.19 -11.07 -8.89
N LEU A 41 -12.97 -10.70 -8.47
CA LEU A 41 -12.18 -9.67 -9.15
C LEU A 41 -11.71 -10.10 -10.55
N GLU A 42 -11.38 -11.38 -10.74
CA GLU A 42 -10.99 -11.92 -12.05
C GLU A 42 -12.21 -11.98 -12.99
N ASP A 43 -13.37 -12.36 -12.48
CA ASP A 43 -14.63 -12.38 -13.23
C ASP A 43 -14.99 -10.94 -13.71
N ILE A 44 -14.93 -9.93 -12.82
CA ILE A 44 -15.14 -8.51 -13.20
C ILE A 44 -14.12 -8.06 -14.26
N ARG A 45 -12.86 -8.46 -14.13
CA ARG A 45 -11.82 -8.10 -15.10
C ARG A 45 -12.13 -8.68 -16.49
N ASN A 46 -12.55 -9.93 -16.54
CA ASN A 46 -12.91 -10.60 -17.79
C ASN A 46 -14.14 -9.95 -18.43
N ASP A 47 -15.16 -9.61 -17.63
CA ASP A 47 -16.36 -8.91 -18.14
C ASP A 47 -16.01 -7.55 -18.78
N VAL A 48 -15.12 -6.77 -18.17
CA VAL A 48 -14.66 -5.48 -18.74
C VAL A 48 -13.91 -5.69 -20.05
N ILE A 49 -13.06 -6.71 -20.14
CA ILE A 49 -12.34 -7.05 -21.38
C ILE A 49 -13.32 -7.45 -22.48
N THR A 50 -14.29 -8.32 -22.16
CA THR A 50 -15.32 -8.76 -23.11
C THR A 50 -16.18 -7.58 -23.58
N GLN A 51 -16.58 -6.69 -22.66
CA GLN A 51 -17.36 -5.51 -23.00
C GLN A 51 -16.59 -4.55 -23.93
N GLU A 52 -15.30 -4.32 -23.68
CA GLU A 52 -14.49 -3.46 -24.54
C GLU A 52 -14.26 -4.09 -25.91
N HIS A 53 -14.07 -5.42 -25.97
CA HIS A 53 -13.97 -6.13 -27.25
C HIS A 53 -15.27 -6.02 -28.06
N GLN A 54 -16.43 -6.19 -27.42
CA GLN A 54 -17.73 -5.97 -28.07
C GLN A 54 -17.90 -4.53 -28.58
N ARG A 55 -17.45 -3.53 -27.81
CA ARG A 55 -17.45 -2.12 -28.27
C ARG A 55 -16.53 -1.90 -29.46
N GLN A 56 -15.34 -2.52 -29.46
CA GLN A 56 -14.43 -2.47 -30.60
C GLN A 56 -15.06 -3.11 -31.84
N GLN A 57 -15.69 -4.27 -31.69
CA GLN A 57 -16.38 -4.95 -32.79
C GLN A 57 -17.54 -4.11 -33.32
N ALA A 58 -18.37 -3.53 -32.44
CA ALA A 58 -19.44 -2.63 -32.85
C ALA A 58 -18.92 -1.38 -33.57
N ARG A 59 -17.79 -0.80 -33.12
CA ARG A 59 -17.12 0.30 -33.84
C ARG A 59 -16.63 -0.14 -35.21
N MET A 60 -16.07 -1.35 -35.34
CA MET A 60 -15.63 -1.89 -36.63
C MET A 60 -16.82 -2.14 -37.58
N GLU A 61 -17.94 -2.68 -37.07
CA GLU A 61 -19.17 -2.88 -37.85
C GLU A 61 -19.82 -1.54 -38.26
N ASP A 62 -19.79 -0.53 -37.39
CA ASP A 62 -20.28 0.82 -37.69
C ASP A 62 -19.38 1.49 -38.75
N ILE A 63 -18.07 1.36 -38.62
CA ILE A 63 -17.10 1.75 -39.64
C ILE A 63 -17.39 0.99 -40.94
N GLU A 64 -17.64 -0.32 -40.93
CA GLU A 64 -17.93 -1.08 -42.15
C GLU A 64 -19.25 -0.66 -42.82
N LYS A 65 -20.29 -0.42 -42.02
CA LYS A 65 -21.58 0.10 -42.48
C LYS A 65 -21.47 1.51 -43.05
N THR A 66 -20.61 2.35 -42.49
CA THR A 66 -20.30 3.70 -43.00
C THR A 66 -19.27 3.67 -44.13
N ARG A 67 -18.48 2.59 -44.25
CA ARG A 67 -17.54 2.28 -45.35
C ARG A 67 -18.23 1.72 -46.59
N LEU A 68 -19.55 1.53 -46.59
CA LEU A 68 -20.35 1.78 -47.79
C LEU A 68 -20.25 3.29 -48.09
N PHE A 69 -19.05 3.69 -48.49
CA PHE A 69 -18.55 5.05 -48.54
C PHE A 69 -19.32 5.82 -49.60
N ASP A 70 -20.00 6.88 -49.18
CA ASP A 70 -20.10 8.05 -50.04
C ASP A 70 -18.68 8.64 -50.11
N TRP A 71 -17.90 8.17 -51.09
CA TRP A 71 -16.51 8.56 -51.33
C TRP A 71 -16.31 10.09 -51.35
N LYS A 72 -17.39 10.83 -51.57
CA LYS A 72 -17.52 12.30 -51.48
C LYS A 72 -17.17 12.88 -50.11
N LEU A 73 -17.21 12.10 -49.03
CA LEU A 73 -16.87 12.55 -47.68
C LEU A 73 -15.39 12.43 -47.33
N LEU A 74 -14.58 11.76 -48.17
CA LEU A 74 -13.14 11.71 -47.95
C LEU A 74 -12.55 13.12 -48.13
N PRO A 75 -11.73 13.62 -47.18
CA PRO A 75 -11.14 14.96 -47.27
C PRO A 75 -10.38 15.19 -48.58
N SER A 76 -9.74 14.15 -49.11
CA SER A 76 -9.02 14.16 -50.38
C SER A 76 -9.95 14.19 -51.60
N ALA A 77 -11.01 13.37 -51.62
CA ALA A 77 -12.04 13.43 -52.65
C ALA A 77 -12.76 14.78 -52.66
N ARG A 78 -13.05 15.34 -51.47
CA ARG A 78 -13.62 16.69 -51.32
C ARG A 78 -12.67 17.76 -51.84
N ALA A 79 -11.38 17.70 -51.49
CA ALA A 79 -10.38 18.64 -52.01
C ALA A 79 -10.19 18.55 -53.53
N TYR A 80 -10.42 17.36 -54.12
CA TYR A 80 -10.41 17.16 -55.57
C TYR A 80 -11.67 17.78 -56.22
N LEU A 81 -12.85 17.53 -55.65
CA LEU A 81 -14.12 18.10 -56.11
C LEU A 81 -14.14 19.64 -55.98
N GLU A 82 -13.54 20.20 -54.92
CA GLU A 82 -13.44 21.66 -54.71
C GLU A 82 -12.41 22.34 -55.65
N ARG A 83 -11.52 21.57 -56.30
CA ARG A 83 -10.52 22.10 -57.26
C ARG A 83 -11.03 22.15 -58.69
N ASP A 84 -11.90 21.22 -59.08
CA ASP A 84 -12.44 21.09 -60.43
C ASP A 84 -13.96 21.36 -60.44
N ASP A 85 -14.35 22.62 -60.22
CA ASP A 85 -15.76 23.08 -60.30
C ASP A 85 -16.42 22.85 -61.69
N LEU A 86 -15.68 22.37 -62.69
CA LEU A 86 -16.11 22.27 -64.09
C LEU A 86 -16.43 20.84 -64.56
N LEU A 87 -16.14 19.81 -63.77
CA LEU A 87 -16.45 18.42 -64.13
C LEU A 87 -17.56 17.93 -63.22
N GLN A 88 -18.80 17.87 -63.71
CA GLN A 88 -19.84 17.08 -63.06
C GLN A 88 -19.40 15.62 -63.13
N PRO A 89 -18.98 15.00 -62.01
CA PRO A 89 -18.52 13.62 -62.04
C PRO A 89 -19.69 12.74 -62.42
N ASP A 90 -19.49 11.89 -63.43
CA ASP A 90 -20.44 10.83 -63.74
C ASP A 90 -20.54 9.92 -62.51
N VAL A 91 -21.72 9.87 -61.91
CA VAL A 91 -21.96 9.29 -60.57
C VAL A 91 -21.66 7.80 -60.54
N GLU A 92 -21.68 7.14 -61.71
CA GLU A 92 -21.50 5.70 -61.83
C GLU A 92 -20.03 5.27 -62.00
N ASN A 93 -19.13 6.17 -62.43
CA ASN A 93 -17.72 5.84 -62.67
C ASN A 93 -16.78 6.87 -62.03
N PRO A 94 -16.27 6.62 -60.81
CA PRO A 94 -15.29 7.51 -60.20
C PRO A 94 -14.03 7.58 -61.08
N PRO A 95 -13.43 8.77 -61.25
CA PRO A 95 -12.18 8.90 -61.99
C PRO A 95 -11.08 8.01 -61.36
N ASP A 96 -10.25 7.36 -62.19
CA ASP A 96 -9.11 6.53 -61.72
C ASP A 96 -8.21 7.25 -60.71
N ILE A 97 -8.13 8.58 -60.78
CA ILE A 97 -7.39 9.41 -59.84
C ILE A 97 -7.98 9.36 -58.42
N VAL A 98 -9.29 9.29 -58.27
CA VAL A 98 -9.94 9.18 -56.95
C VAL A 98 -9.63 7.81 -56.32
N LEU A 99 -9.65 6.74 -57.13
CA LEU A 99 -9.28 5.40 -56.67
C LEU A 99 -7.81 5.34 -56.22
N SER A 100 -6.88 5.93 -56.97
CA SER A 100 -5.46 5.91 -56.60
C SER A 100 -5.17 6.69 -55.31
N VAL A 101 -5.84 7.83 -55.09
CA VAL A 101 -5.72 8.60 -53.85
C VAL A 101 -6.31 7.82 -52.66
N CYS A 102 -7.46 7.15 -52.86
CA CYS A 102 -8.05 6.30 -51.83
C CYS A 102 -7.13 5.11 -51.49
N GLU A 103 -6.51 4.47 -52.48
CA GLU A 103 -5.55 3.39 -52.27
C GLU A 103 -4.34 3.86 -51.47
N GLN A 104 -3.81 5.05 -51.79
CA GLN A 104 -2.67 5.63 -51.06
C GLN A 104 -3.04 5.95 -49.60
N GLU A 105 -4.20 6.55 -49.34
CA GLU A 105 -4.67 6.79 -47.97
C GLU A 105 -4.88 5.49 -47.18
N VAL A 106 -5.39 4.43 -47.83
CA VAL A 106 -5.53 3.11 -47.19
C VAL A 106 -4.16 2.52 -46.83
N VAL A 107 -3.14 2.70 -47.66
CA VAL A 107 -1.77 2.27 -47.36
C VAL A 107 -1.19 3.05 -46.17
N GLU A 108 -1.37 4.37 -46.13
CA GLU A 108 -0.92 5.21 -45.00
C GLU A 108 -1.63 4.83 -43.69
N LEU A 109 -2.95 4.64 -43.72
CA LEU A 109 -3.71 4.20 -42.55
C LEU A 109 -3.28 2.82 -42.05
N LYS A 110 -2.98 1.88 -42.95
CA LYS A 110 -2.41 0.57 -42.57
C LYS A 110 -1.04 0.72 -41.90
N ALA A 111 -0.18 1.57 -42.43
CA ALA A 111 1.14 1.82 -41.84
C ALA A 111 1.03 2.43 -40.43
N ILE A 112 0.11 3.38 -40.22
CA ILE A 112 -0.17 3.95 -38.89
C ILE A 112 -0.70 2.86 -37.94
N GLN A 113 -1.59 1.99 -38.41
CA GLN A 113 -2.13 0.89 -37.61
C GLN A 113 -1.03 -0.11 -37.20
N GLU A 114 -0.14 -0.49 -38.12
CA GLU A 114 1.01 -1.37 -37.82
C GLU A 114 1.98 -0.71 -36.83
N GLN A 115 2.21 0.59 -36.96
CA GLN A 115 3.01 1.35 -36.00
C GLN A 115 2.36 1.36 -34.61
N GLN A 116 1.05 1.59 -34.52
CA GLN A 116 0.31 1.54 -33.26
C GLN A 116 0.36 0.14 -32.64
N GLN A 117 0.24 -0.92 -33.43
CA GLN A 117 0.36 -2.29 -32.95
C GLN A 117 1.75 -2.57 -32.37
N THR A 118 2.81 -2.10 -33.04
CA THR A 118 4.19 -2.23 -32.54
C THR A 118 4.37 -1.54 -31.19
N ILE A 119 3.79 -0.35 -31.01
CA ILE A 119 3.82 0.37 -29.72
C ILE A 119 3.08 -0.42 -28.63
N LEU A 120 1.92 -1.00 -28.95
CA LEU A 120 1.16 -1.81 -28.00
C LEU A 120 1.93 -3.07 -27.57
N ASP A 121 2.62 -3.72 -28.49
CA ASP A 121 3.45 -4.90 -28.20
C ASP A 121 4.63 -4.56 -27.28
N ASP A 122 5.27 -3.41 -27.46
CA ASP A 122 6.36 -2.94 -26.60
C ASP A 122 5.88 -2.54 -25.20
N VAL A 123 4.68 -1.94 -25.11
CA VAL A 123 4.01 -1.70 -23.82
C VAL A 123 3.69 -3.03 -23.12
N ALA A 124 3.19 -4.03 -23.84
CA ALA A 124 2.89 -5.35 -23.29
C ALA A 124 4.14 -6.03 -22.71
N LYS A 125 5.27 -6.02 -23.43
CA LYS A 125 6.57 -6.52 -22.94
C LYS A 125 7.03 -5.77 -21.68
N SER A 126 6.86 -4.45 -21.65
CA SER A 126 7.20 -3.62 -20.49
C SER A 126 6.37 -3.98 -19.25
N ILE A 127 5.07 -4.25 -19.44
CA ILE A 127 4.18 -4.71 -18.37
C ILE A 127 4.65 -6.07 -17.82
N GLU A 128 4.99 -7.02 -18.70
CA GLU A 128 5.50 -8.33 -18.30
C GLU A 128 6.79 -8.23 -17.48
N MET A 129 7.73 -7.38 -17.91
CA MET A 129 8.97 -7.11 -17.16
C MET A 129 8.68 -6.54 -15.77
N ILE A 130 7.72 -5.61 -15.65
CA ILE A 130 7.32 -5.03 -14.36
C ILE A 130 6.70 -6.10 -13.45
N GLN A 131 5.83 -6.96 -13.99
CA GLN A 131 5.22 -8.06 -13.23
C GLN A 131 6.28 -9.04 -12.70
N ASN A 132 7.26 -9.41 -13.53
CA ASN A 132 8.39 -10.26 -13.11
C ASN A 132 9.22 -9.61 -11.99
N ARG A 133 9.48 -8.30 -12.06
CA ARG A 133 10.16 -7.56 -11.00
C ARG A 133 9.33 -7.53 -9.70
N GLN A 134 8.02 -7.34 -9.79
CA GLN A 134 7.13 -7.37 -8.63
C GLN A 134 7.11 -8.75 -7.96
N ALA A 135 7.07 -9.84 -8.74
CA ALA A 135 7.16 -11.20 -8.22
C ALA A 135 8.49 -11.45 -7.48
N ASN A 136 9.60 -10.98 -8.04
CA ASN A 136 10.91 -11.06 -7.39
C ASN A 136 10.96 -10.26 -6.07
N LEU A 137 10.44 -9.04 -6.04
CA LEU A 137 10.35 -8.24 -4.82
C LEU A 137 9.49 -8.92 -3.74
N ALA A 138 8.37 -9.54 -4.12
CA ALA A 138 7.51 -10.28 -3.18
C ALA A 138 8.26 -11.46 -2.52
N ARG A 139 9.11 -12.17 -3.27
CA ARG A 139 9.99 -13.22 -2.74
C ARG A 139 11.01 -12.66 -1.75
N LEU A 140 11.69 -11.56 -2.11
CA LEU A 140 12.69 -10.92 -1.25
C LEU A 140 12.07 -10.40 0.06
N ILE A 141 10.87 -9.81 0.00
CA ILE A 141 10.13 -9.37 1.20
C ILE A 141 9.84 -10.56 2.13
N SER A 142 9.48 -11.72 1.56
CA SER A 142 9.23 -12.92 2.34
C SER A 142 10.51 -13.44 3.03
N MET A 143 11.64 -13.41 2.32
CA MET A 143 12.95 -13.74 2.91
C MET A 143 13.36 -12.76 4.01
N ALA A 144 13.18 -11.46 3.80
CA ALA A 144 13.48 -10.43 4.80
C ALA A 144 12.67 -10.64 6.10
N LYS A 145 11.40 -11.04 5.99
CA LYS A 145 10.56 -11.40 7.15
C LYS A 145 11.11 -12.61 7.91
N LEU A 146 11.58 -13.64 7.20
CA LEU A 146 12.21 -14.81 7.83
C LEU A 146 13.51 -14.43 8.53
N LEU A 147 14.37 -13.63 7.88
CA LEU A 147 15.61 -13.13 8.47
C LEU A 147 15.34 -12.34 9.75
N LYS A 148 14.31 -11.49 9.76
CA LYS A 148 13.89 -10.77 10.98
C LYS A 148 13.55 -11.74 12.11
N VAL A 149 12.75 -12.78 11.85
CA VAL A 149 12.40 -13.78 12.87
C VAL A 149 13.64 -14.49 13.40
N VAL A 150 14.60 -14.85 12.54
CA VAL A 150 15.87 -15.46 12.96
C VAL A 150 16.69 -14.52 13.84
N CYS A 151 16.79 -13.24 13.48
CA CYS A 151 17.47 -12.23 14.28
C CYS A 151 16.80 -12.04 15.65
N ASP A 152 15.46 -11.95 15.69
CA ASP A 152 14.70 -11.82 16.92
C ASP A 152 14.93 -13.04 17.84
N LEU A 153 14.89 -14.27 17.28
CA LEU A 153 15.18 -15.50 18.04
C LEU A 153 16.62 -15.55 18.57
N LYS A 154 17.60 -15.11 17.77
CA LYS A 154 18.99 -15.05 18.20
C LYS A 154 19.17 -14.06 19.36
N PHE A 155 18.52 -12.92 19.28
CA PHE A 155 18.52 -11.92 20.35
C PHE A 155 17.93 -12.50 21.65
N ASP A 156 16.78 -13.17 21.58
CA ASP A 156 16.16 -13.83 22.75
C ASP A 156 17.07 -14.91 23.37
N LEU A 157 17.77 -15.68 22.55
CA LEU A 157 18.73 -16.69 23.02
C LEU A 157 19.94 -16.07 23.74
N VAL A 158 20.44 -14.94 23.25
CA VAL A 158 21.52 -14.19 23.91
C VAL A 158 21.05 -13.67 25.26
N GLN A 159 19.88 -13.01 25.31
CA GLN A 159 19.30 -12.52 26.57
C GLN A 159 19.03 -13.65 27.58
N LYS A 160 18.60 -14.82 27.10
CA LYS A 160 18.41 -15.99 27.97
C LYS A 160 19.74 -16.44 28.56
N ARG A 161 20.78 -16.55 27.74
CA ARG A 161 22.12 -16.93 28.21
C ARG A 161 22.65 -15.95 29.26
N GLU A 162 22.46 -14.64 29.06
CA GLU A 162 22.88 -13.62 30.03
C GLU A 162 22.15 -13.78 31.38
N ARG A 163 20.84 -14.04 31.35
CA ARG A 163 20.05 -14.30 32.56
C ARG A 163 20.47 -15.57 33.28
N ASP A 164 20.74 -16.64 32.54
CA ASP A 164 21.21 -17.92 33.08
C ASP A 164 22.61 -17.77 33.71
N THR A 165 23.51 -17.00 33.08
CA THR A 165 24.82 -16.66 33.65
C THR A 165 24.68 -15.82 34.93
N ALA A 166 23.82 -14.81 34.92
CA ALA A 166 23.58 -13.97 36.11
C ALA A 166 23.03 -14.79 37.29
N HIS A 167 22.06 -15.68 37.04
CA HIS A 167 21.55 -16.60 38.07
C HIS A 167 22.64 -17.54 38.60
N GLY A 168 23.52 -18.04 37.73
CA GLY A 168 24.65 -18.88 38.14
C GLY A 168 25.64 -18.13 39.05
N VAL A 169 25.95 -16.87 38.73
CA VAL A 169 26.82 -16.02 39.57
C VAL A 169 26.16 -15.75 40.92
N GLU A 170 24.88 -15.38 40.93
CA GLU A 170 24.13 -15.11 42.17
C GLU A 170 24.05 -16.36 43.07
N GLN A 171 23.86 -17.55 42.48
CA GLN A 171 23.85 -18.80 43.22
C GLN A 171 25.22 -19.14 43.82
N LEU A 172 26.31 -18.86 43.09
CA LEU A 172 27.68 -19.02 43.60
C LEU A 172 27.98 -18.02 44.73
N GLU A 173 27.50 -16.78 44.63
CA GLU A 173 27.63 -15.78 45.69
C GLU A 173 26.85 -16.17 46.96
N ARG A 174 25.61 -16.65 46.83
CA ARG A 174 24.84 -17.19 47.98
C ARG A 174 25.53 -18.39 48.63
N ASN A 175 26.19 -19.24 47.85
CA ASN A 175 26.92 -20.37 48.41
C ASN A 175 28.22 -19.94 49.11
N ARG A 176 28.87 -18.83 48.67
CA ARG A 176 30.07 -18.29 49.32
C ARG A 176 29.76 -17.53 50.60
N ASN A 177 28.65 -16.80 50.63
CA ASN A 177 28.17 -16.05 51.78
C ASN A 177 26.88 -16.69 52.29
N PRO A 178 26.97 -17.85 52.99
CA PRO A 178 25.80 -18.42 53.62
C PRO A 178 25.19 -17.35 54.53
N PRO A 179 23.87 -17.11 54.48
CA PRO A 179 23.24 -16.10 55.31
C PRO A 179 23.59 -16.41 56.76
N THR A 180 24.40 -15.55 57.36
CA THR A 180 24.66 -15.57 58.78
C THR A 180 23.30 -15.48 59.44
N PHE A 181 22.92 -16.51 60.18
CA PHE A 181 21.63 -16.60 60.86
C PHE A 181 21.62 -15.52 61.95
N GLU A 182 21.29 -14.30 61.58
CA GLU A 182 20.96 -13.24 62.51
C GLU A 182 19.55 -13.53 63.04
N SER A 183 19.51 -13.87 64.31
CA SER A 183 18.32 -14.05 65.12
C SER A 183 17.33 -12.92 64.86
N GLN A 184 16.13 -13.26 64.37
CA GLN A 184 15.01 -12.34 64.24
C GLN A 184 14.67 -11.76 65.62
N GLU A 185 15.00 -10.50 65.84
CA GLU A 185 14.27 -9.64 66.76
C GLU A 185 13.16 -8.91 65.99
N ASP A 186 11.95 -9.02 66.50
CA ASP A 186 10.73 -8.41 66.00
C ASP A 186 10.84 -6.87 65.98
N VAL A 187 11.07 -6.28 64.80
CA VAL A 187 10.85 -4.85 64.57
C VAL A 187 9.68 -4.68 63.61
N LYS A 188 8.51 -4.45 64.21
CA LYS A 188 7.38 -3.73 63.62
C LYS A 188 7.87 -2.32 63.30
N ASP A 189 8.03 -1.99 62.02
CA ASP A 189 8.07 -0.60 61.59
C ASP A 189 7.17 -0.38 60.39
N GLU A 190 6.12 0.39 60.66
CA GLU A 190 5.27 1.09 59.71
C GLU A 190 6.11 2.17 59.02
N ASN A 191 6.47 2.01 57.75
CA ASN A 191 6.71 3.18 56.90
C ASN A 191 6.59 2.87 55.41
N SER A 192 5.34 2.80 54.95
CA SER A 192 5.00 2.81 53.53
C SER A 192 5.08 4.25 53.00
N SER A 193 6.30 4.73 52.78
CA SER A 193 6.55 6.00 52.08
C SER A 193 6.45 5.77 50.58
N ARG A 194 5.22 5.81 50.09
CA ARG A 194 4.86 5.90 48.67
C ARG A 194 5.45 7.22 48.11
N PRO A 195 6.30 7.20 47.07
CA PRO A 195 6.77 8.44 46.45
C PRO A 195 5.55 9.18 45.91
N SER A 196 5.23 10.32 46.52
CA SER A 196 4.19 11.21 46.06
C SER A 196 4.53 11.65 44.64
N GLU A 197 3.71 11.24 43.67
CA GLU A 197 3.58 11.88 42.36
C GLU A 197 3.25 13.36 42.61
N GLN A 198 4.27 14.18 42.80
CA GLN A 198 4.18 15.61 42.56
C GLN A 198 4.03 15.75 41.04
N SER A 199 2.78 15.70 40.59
CA SER A 199 2.40 16.10 39.25
C SER A 199 2.77 17.56 39.11
N GLU A 200 3.98 17.84 38.61
CA GLU A 200 4.32 19.14 38.07
C GLU A 200 3.22 19.47 37.07
N ILE A 201 2.43 20.51 37.39
CA ILE A 201 1.44 21.08 36.49
C ILE A 201 2.24 21.76 35.40
N GLU A 202 2.75 20.97 34.46
CA GLU A 202 3.46 21.47 33.31
C GLU A 202 2.46 22.24 32.45
N ASN A 203 2.70 23.54 32.32
CA ASN A 203 1.88 24.42 31.51
C ASN A 203 1.86 23.92 30.05
N LEU A 204 0.68 23.52 29.59
CA LEU A 204 0.45 23.08 28.22
C LEU A 204 0.63 24.26 27.28
N LYS A 205 1.48 24.10 26.24
CA LYS A 205 1.78 25.15 25.25
C LYS A 205 1.19 24.77 23.90
N VAL A 206 0.75 25.75 23.11
CA VAL A 206 0.28 25.52 21.72
C VAL A 206 1.42 25.77 20.74
N CYS A 207 1.62 24.84 19.81
CA CYS A 207 2.66 24.95 18.79
C CYS A 207 2.23 25.84 17.62
N SER A 208 3.01 26.86 17.28
CA SER A 208 2.71 27.80 16.18
C SER A 208 2.76 27.19 14.78
N ARG A 209 3.38 26.01 14.61
CA ARG A 209 3.55 25.35 13.30
C ARG A 209 2.45 24.35 12.97
N CYS A 210 1.96 23.62 13.97
CA CYS A 210 0.98 22.55 13.79
C CYS A 210 -0.33 22.76 14.56
N ASN A 211 -0.41 23.85 15.36
CA ASN A 211 -1.55 24.20 16.21
C ASN A 211 -1.98 23.11 17.19
N LYS A 212 -1.05 22.21 17.55
CA LYS A 212 -1.28 21.19 18.57
C LYS A 212 -0.67 21.61 19.90
N GLU A 213 -1.36 21.26 20.97
CA GLU A 213 -0.89 21.37 22.35
C GLU A 213 0.24 20.37 22.61
N TYR A 214 1.25 20.78 23.37
CA TYR A 214 2.39 19.96 23.74
C TYR A 214 2.97 20.34 25.11
N PHE A 215 3.60 19.37 25.75
CA PHE A 215 4.39 19.56 26.98
C PHE A 215 5.85 19.83 26.61
N ALA A 216 6.45 20.84 27.24
CA ALA A 216 7.84 21.21 26.94
C ALA A 216 8.84 20.10 27.29
N SER A 217 8.60 19.34 28.36
CA SER A 217 9.43 18.22 28.79
C SER A 217 9.44 17.05 27.81
N LYS A 218 8.32 16.83 27.11
CA LYS A 218 8.15 15.76 26.12
C LYS A 218 8.49 16.19 24.69
N ASN A 219 8.98 17.41 24.50
CA ASN A 219 9.26 17.96 23.17
C ASN A 219 10.60 17.43 22.63
N THR A 220 10.54 16.46 21.73
CA THR A 220 11.70 15.88 21.02
C THR A 220 11.85 16.48 19.61
N PRO A 221 13.02 16.30 18.93
CA PRO A 221 13.22 16.79 17.56
C PRO A 221 12.23 16.25 16.53
N THR A 222 11.44 15.23 16.88
CA THR A 222 10.47 14.58 15.99
C THR A 222 9.02 14.70 16.47
N SER A 223 8.77 15.43 17.56
CA SER A 223 7.44 15.57 18.15
C SER A 223 6.46 16.38 17.29
N CYS A 224 6.94 17.44 16.63
CA CYS A 224 6.11 18.27 15.76
C CYS A 224 6.19 17.83 14.30
N ARG A 225 5.04 17.45 13.72
CA ARG A 225 4.87 17.21 12.29
C ARG A 225 4.12 18.36 11.64
N PHE A 226 4.78 19.11 10.75
CA PHE A 226 4.20 20.27 10.07
C PHE A 226 4.65 20.36 8.61
N HIS A 227 3.96 21.18 7.83
CA HIS A 227 4.32 21.53 6.46
C HIS A 227 4.99 22.91 6.46
N LYS A 228 6.15 23.05 5.81
CA LYS A 228 6.82 24.35 5.65
C LYS A 228 6.19 25.20 4.54
N GLY A 229 5.56 24.53 3.57
CA GLY A 229 4.95 25.16 2.40
C GLY A 229 3.57 25.73 2.67
N CYS A 230 3.05 26.49 1.71
CA CYS A 230 1.67 26.95 1.72
C CYS A 230 0.74 25.84 1.21
N LYS A 231 -0.52 25.83 1.67
CA LYS A 231 -1.55 24.94 1.13
C LYS A 231 -1.83 25.35 -0.32
N ILE A 232 -1.74 24.40 -1.24
CA ILE A 232 -2.04 24.60 -2.67
C ILE A 232 -3.34 23.87 -3.01
N VAL A 233 -4.22 24.53 -3.77
CA VAL A 233 -5.41 23.91 -4.33
C VAL A 233 -5.02 23.34 -5.69
N LEU A 234 -5.01 22.02 -5.83
CA LEU A 234 -4.77 21.37 -7.12
C LEU A 234 -6.11 21.25 -7.84
N HIS A 235 -6.21 21.85 -9.02
CA HIS A 235 -7.47 21.96 -9.77
C HIS A 235 -8.23 20.65 -9.96
N ASN A 236 -7.55 19.49 -9.97
CA ASN A 236 -8.17 18.17 -10.21
C ASN A 236 -7.83 17.06 -9.19
N PHE A 237 -7.03 17.34 -8.16
CA PHE A 237 -6.48 16.28 -7.26
C PHE A 237 -6.63 16.57 -5.76
N GLY A 238 -7.48 17.52 -5.39
CA GLY A 238 -7.70 17.94 -4.00
C GLY A 238 -6.67 18.95 -3.50
N SER A 239 -6.63 19.17 -2.18
CA SER A 239 -5.66 20.10 -1.58
C SER A 239 -4.33 19.43 -1.25
N GLY A 240 -3.22 20.03 -1.68
CA GLY A 240 -1.85 19.61 -1.34
C GLY A 240 -1.09 20.72 -0.59
N TRP A 241 0.21 20.52 -0.41
CA TRP A 241 1.12 21.51 0.17
C TRP A 241 2.26 21.80 -0.79
N SER A 242 2.77 23.03 -0.87
CA SER A 242 3.88 23.34 -1.79
C SER A 242 5.17 22.61 -1.44
N CYS A 243 5.34 22.20 -0.17
CA CYS A 243 6.49 21.40 0.26
C CYS A 243 6.34 19.90 -0.07
N CYS A 244 5.12 19.38 -0.29
CA CYS A 244 4.89 18.00 -0.71
C CYS A 244 3.49 17.76 -1.29
N ARG A 245 3.35 16.83 -2.23
CA ARG A 245 2.05 16.48 -2.85
C ARG A 245 1.11 15.63 -1.96
N ARG A 246 1.41 15.45 -0.67
CA ARG A 246 0.57 14.64 0.22
C ARG A 246 -0.55 15.49 0.83
N SER A 247 -1.76 14.96 0.82
CA SER A 247 -2.86 15.43 1.66
C SER A 247 -2.69 14.84 3.07
N GLY A 248 -2.73 15.67 4.12
CA GLY A 248 -2.70 15.22 5.52
C GLY A 248 -1.50 15.66 6.35
N LEU A 249 -0.96 14.73 7.17
CA LEU A 249 0.08 14.98 8.19
C LEU A 249 1.31 15.70 7.62
N GLY A 250 1.93 16.55 8.44
CA GLY A 250 3.13 17.31 8.11
C GLY A 250 4.27 16.46 7.54
N CYS A 251 4.94 16.95 6.50
CA CYS A 251 6.04 16.26 5.82
C CYS A 251 7.40 16.46 6.48
N MET A 252 7.52 17.39 7.43
CA MET A 252 8.75 17.62 8.18
C MET A 252 8.58 17.32 9.67
N TYR A 253 9.70 16.98 10.31
CA TYR A 253 9.81 16.74 11.74
C TYR A 253 10.67 17.83 12.36
N ALA A 254 10.23 18.37 13.49
CA ALA A 254 11.02 19.28 14.33
C ALA A 254 10.53 19.23 15.78
N TYR A 255 11.19 19.99 16.63
CA TYR A 255 10.62 20.43 17.91
C TYR A 255 9.37 21.29 17.66
N HIS A 256 8.40 21.23 18.57
CA HIS A 256 7.32 22.20 18.65
C HIS A 256 7.90 23.60 18.97
N MET A 257 7.34 24.64 18.34
CA MET A 257 7.69 26.03 18.62
C MET A 257 6.56 26.71 19.37
N GLN A 258 6.88 27.36 20.49
CA GLN A 258 5.91 28.15 21.25
C GLN A 258 5.47 29.37 20.44
N SER A 259 4.16 29.58 20.31
CA SER A 259 3.63 30.83 19.78
C SER A 259 4.06 31.98 20.70
N GLN A 260 4.71 33.00 20.13
CA GLN A 260 4.97 34.23 20.86
C GLN A 260 3.60 34.84 21.22
N PRO A 261 3.39 35.33 22.45
CA PRO A 261 2.21 36.14 22.74
C PRO A 261 2.22 37.31 21.76
N ASN A 262 1.11 37.53 21.06
CA ASN A 262 0.98 38.67 20.14
C ASN A 262 1.30 39.95 20.93
N GLY A 263 2.45 40.56 20.64
CA GLY A 263 2.85 41.87 21.16
C GLY A 263 2.15 42.99 20.41
#